data_AF-A0A7D9LBV8-F1
#
_entry.id   AF-A0A7D9LBV8-F1
#
_cell.length_a   1.000
_cell.length_b   1.000
_cell.length_c   1.000
_cell.angle_alpha   90.00
_cell.angle_beta   90.00
_cell.angle_gamma   90.00
#
_symmetry.space_group_name_H-M   'P 1'
#
loop_
_entity.id
_entity.type
_entity.pdbx_description
1 polymer ?
#
loop_
_entity_poly.entity_id
_entity_poly.type
_entity_poly.pdbx_seq_one_letter_code
_entity_poly.pdbx_strand_id
1 'polypeptide(L)'
;DIVLSIFCEGWPNCAREWITRERLWPDIYSVEKITQSGFHLVPKSSAACDFRLSYSCAETMLIRTLSPLQHKVMRAFKAVVKYHQNIWNLPVKGIISSYYLKTIAFWHFEKTSMEFWTKETLVHHLVTLLHELAEALRIQNLPMYFMPKVNLLQEVDDPAVMLNLLENISQLSLNFSAMSEAINTASIGASIFVNSDNDIANRVNILDAKEKMVAYIINSLTSNFPEDTM
;
A
#
# COMPACT_ATOMS: atom_id res chain seq x y z
N ASP A 1 -9.63 -15.73 4.97
CA ASP A 1 -10.17 -15.66 6.34
C ASP A 1 -11.65 -15.40 6.33
N ILE A 2 -12.39 -16.06 7.21
CA ILE A 2 -13.80 -15.76 7.50
C ILE A 2 -13.82 -15.11 8.88
N VAL A 3 -14.37 -13.90 8.98
CA VAL A 3 -14.42 -13.14 10.23
C VAL A 3 -15.86 -12.73 10.50
N LEU A 4 -16.39 -13.13 11.66
CA LEU A 4 -17.70 -12.69 12.13
C LEU A 4 -17.63 -11.19 12.47
N SER A 5 -18.68 -10.46 12.12
CA SER A 5 -18.77 -9.03 12.39
C SER A 5 -20.18 -8.58 12.68
N ILE A 6 -20.31 -7.51 13.46
CA ILE A 6 -21.56 -6.79 13.70
C ILE A 6 -21.52 -5.53 12.85
N PHE A 7 -22.50 -5.35 11.97
CA PHE A 7 -22.64 -4.13 11.19
C PHE A 7 -23.19 -2.99 12.08
N CYS A 8 -22.66 -1.80 11.89
CA CYS A 8 -23.08 -0.58 12.57
C CYS A 8 -23.35 0.51 11.53
N GLU A 9 -24.56 1.07 11.56
CA GLU A 9 -24.95 2.20 10.71
C GLU A 9 -24.26 3.50 11.15
N GLY A 10 -24.02 4.38 10.18
CA GLY A 10 -23.36 5.67 10.40
C GLY A 10 -21.85 5.57 10.62
N TRP A 11 -21.22 6.69 10.96
CA TRP A 11 -19.77 6.76 11.17
C TRP A 11 -19.42 6.91 12.66
N PRO A 12 -18.42 6.19 13.19
CA PRO A 12 -18.16 6.18 14.61
C PRO A 12 -17.58 7.52 15.08
N ASN A 13 -17.99 7.97 16.27
CA ASN A 13 -17.64 9.28 16.82
C ASN A 13 -16.13 9.53 16.88
N CYS A 14 -15.36 8.50 17.24
CA CYS A 14 -13.89 8.55 17.31
C CYS A 14 -13.20 8.72 15.95
N ALA A 15 -13.91 8.50 14.84
CA ALA A 15 -13.40 8.64 13.47
C ALA A 15 -14.00 9.85 12.73
N ARG A 16 -14.81 10.68 13.39
CA ARG A 16 -15.51 11.83 12.74
C ARG A 16 -14.57 12.85 12.14
N GLU A 17 -13.36 12.99 12.69
CA GLU A 17 -12.32 13.85 12.13
C GLU A 17 -12.03 13.51 10.65
N TRP A 18 -12.12 12.22 10.28
CA TRP A 18 -11.94 11.79 8.90
C TRP A 18 -12.99 12.35 7.94
N ILE A 19 -14.15 12.81 8.42
CA ILE A 19 -15.19 13.38 7.55
C ILE A 19 -14.81 14.80 7.13
N THR A 20 -14.29 15.60 8.06
CA THR A 20 -14.01 17.04 7.86
C THR A 20 -12.56 17.36 7.51
N ARG A 21 -11.67 16.36 7.48
CA ARG A 21 -10.25 16.52 7.16
C ARG A 21 -10.04 17.14 5.77
N GLU A 22 -9.14 18.10 5.67
CA GLU A 22 -8.72 18.64 4.38
C GLU A 22 -7.93 17.58 3.59
N ARG A 23 -8.22 17.44 2.29
CA ARG A 23 -7.63 16.39 1.44
C ARG A 23 -7.67 16.76 -0.03
N LEU A 24 -6.75 16.19 -0.81
CA LEU A 24 -6.79 16.21 -2.28
C LEU A 24 -7.50 14.97 -2.86
N TRP A 25 -7.52 13.88 -2.08
CA TRP A 25 -8.23 12.65 -2.38
C TRP A 25 -8.63 11.95 -1.07
N PRO A 26 -9.76 11.23 -1.03
CA PRO A 26 -10.79 11.13 -2.07
C PRO A 26 -11.67 12.39 -2.13
N ASP A 27 -12.49 12.51 -3.17
CA ASP A 27 -13.46 13.60 -3.28
C ASP A 27 -14.57 13.51 -2.20
N ILE A 28 -15.28 14.61 -2.00
CA ILE A 28 -16.32 14.72 -0.97
C ILE A 28 -17.46 13.71 -1.15
N TYR A 29 -17.83 13.39 -2.39
CA TYR A 29 -18.89 12.43 -2.69
C TYR A 29 -18.50 11.01 -2.25
N SER A 30 -17.24 10.65 -2.48
CA SER A 30 -16.66 9.38 -2.04
C SER A 30 -16.61 9.30 -0.51
N VAL A 31 -16.26 10.40 0.17
CA VAL A 31 -16.30 10.49 1.64
C VAL A 31 -17.72 10.27 2.16
N GLU A 32 -18.70 10.99 1.62
CA GLU A 32 -20.11 10.84 1.99
C GLU A 32 -20.58 9.39 1.80
N LYS A 33 -20.33 8.80 0.63
CA LYS A 33 -20.72 7.42 0.33
C LYS A 33 -20.07 6.42 1.29
N ILE A 34 -18.79 6.59 1.60
CA ILE A 34 -18.07 5.74 2.55
C ILE A 34 -18.68 5.85 3.95
N THR A 35 -18.93 7.07 4.43
CA THR A 35 -19.49 7.29 5.78
C THR A 35 -20.92 6.76 5.93
N GLN A 36 -21.73 6.86 4.87
CA GLN A 36 -23.10 6.31 4.82
C GLN A 36 -23.11 4.77 4.80
N SER A 37 -22.03 4.14 4.34
CA SER A 37 -21.93 2.68 4.27
C SER A 37 -21.61 2.01 5.61
N GLY A 38 -21.50 2.78 6.69
CA GLY A 38 -21.31 2.25 8.04
C GLY A 38 -19.91 1.72 8.33
N PHE A 39 -19.80 0.98 9.43
CA PHE A 39 -18.58 0.27 9.83
C PHE A 39 -18.95 -1.05 10.51
N HIS A 40 -17.94 -1.84 10.85
CA HIS A 40 -18.14 -3.13 11.51
C HIS A 40 -17.42 -3.19 12.85
N LEU A 41 -17.98 -3.94 13.79
CA LEU A 41 -17.29 -4.41 14.99
C LEU A 41 -16.88 -5.87 14.77
N VAL A 42 -15.60 -6.17 15.02
CA VAL A 42 -15.06 -7.54 14.93
C VAL A 42 -14.46 -7.95 16.28
N PRO A 43 -14.61 -9.22 16.68
CA PRO A 43 -14.07 -9.69 17.96
C PRO A 43 -12.54 -9.62 17.97
N LYS A 44 -11.96 -9.25 19.11
CA LYS A 44 -10.53 -9.42 19.38
C LYS A 44 -10.28 -10.87 19.83
N SER A 45 -9.17 -11.45 19.40
CA SER A 45 -8.79 -12.83 19.72
C SER A 45 -8.35 -13.03 21.18
N SER A 46 -8.03 -11.96 21.90
CA SER A 46 -7.32 -12.01 23.17
C SER A 46 -8.19 -11.84 24.43
N ALA A 47 -9.47 -11.50 24.31
CA ALA A 47 -10.37 -11.35 25.46
C ALA A 47 -11.84 -11.61 25.11
N ALA A 48 -12.57 -12.27 26.02
CA ALA A 48 -14.01 -12.42 25.89
C ALA A 48 -14.68 -11.03 25.92
N CYS A 49 -15.55 -10.76 24.94
CA CYS A 49 -16.32 -9.52 24.79
C CYS A 49 -15.57 -8.26 24.33
N ASP A 50 -14.30 -8.34 23.95
CA ASP A 50 -13.60 -7.22 23.33
C ASP A 50 -13.86 -7.14 21.83
N PHE A 51 -14.32 -6.00 21.36
CA PHE A 51 -14.47 -5.70 19.93
C PHE A 51 -13.47 -4.63 19.49
N ARG A 52 -13.09 -4.67 18.22
CA ARG A 52 -12.40 -3.57 17.55
C ARG A 52 -13.22 -3.07 16.38
N LEU A 53 -13.08 -1.78 16.09
CA LEU A 53 -13.63 -1.18 14.88
C LEU A 53 -12.92 -1.75 13.65
N SER A 54 -13.69 -2.09 12.63
CA SER A 54 -13.22 -2.56 11.34
C SER A 54 -13.79 -1.68 10.24
N TYR A 55 -12.87 -1.13 9.44
CA TYR A 55 -13.18 -0.27 8.30
C TYR A 55 -12.99 -1.00 6.98
N SER A 56 -12.96 -2.34 6.96
CA SER A 56 -12.64 -3.13 5.75
C SER A 56 -13.53 -2.79 4.54
N CYS A 57 -14.82 -2.53 4.77
CA CYS A 57 -15.74 -2.08 3.71
C CYS A 57 -15.34 -0.68 3.20
N ALA A 58 -15.16 0.28 4.10
CA ALA A 58 -14.71 1.64 3.79
C ALA A 58 -13.37 1.65 3.05
N GLU A 59 -12.39 0.84 3.48
CA GLU A 59 -11.10 0.67 2.80
C GLU A 59 -11.27 0.14 1.38
N THR A 60 -12.17 -0.82 1.19
CA THR A 60 -12.43 -1.40 -0.14
C THR A 60 -13.07 -0.37 -1.06
N MET A 61 -14.02 0.41 -0.55
CA MET A 61 -14.62 1.52 -1.30
C MET A 61 -13.59 2.58 -1.64
N LEU A 62 -12.74 2.95 -0.69
CA LEU A 62 -11.67 3.91 -0.89
C LEU A 62 -10.69 3.44 -1.96
N ILE A 63 -10.25 2.17 -1.90
CA ILE A 63 -9.38 1.57 -2.92
C ILE A 63 -10.00 1.64 -4.31
N ARG A 64 -11.32 1.50 -4.45
CA ARG A 64 -12.02 1.59 -5.75
C ARG A 64 -12.02 3.00 -6.35
N THR A 65 -11.72 4.04 -5.56
CA THR A 65 -11.61 5.42 -6.03
C THR A 65 -10.20 5.76 -6.52
N LEU A 66 -9.24 4.85 -6.39
CA LEU A 66 -7.87 5.08 -6.84
C LEU A 66 -7.79 5.11 -8.36
N SER A 67 -6.93 5.99 -8.87
CA SER A 67 -6.57 5.97 -10.29
C SER A 67 -5.81 4.69 -10.65
N PRO A 68 -5.78 4.31 -11.94
CA PRO A 68 -4.98 3.15 -12.40
C PRO A 68 -3.50 3.25 -11.99
N LEU A 69 -2.94 4.47 -11.96
CA LEU A 69 -1.55 4.72 -11.59
C LEU A 69 -1.31 4.55 -10.08
N GLN A 70 -2.20 5.10 -9.24
CA GLN A 70 -2.17 4.87 -7.79
C GLN A 70 -2.30 3.39 -7.45
N HIS A 71 -3.17 2.66 -8.16
CA HIS A 71 -3.31 1.22 -8.04
C HIS A 71 -2.02 0.47 -8.37
N LYS A 72 -1.33 0.84 -9.47
CA LYS A 72 -0.04 0.26 -9.84
C LYS A 72 1.00 0.48 -8.75
N VAL A 73 1.13 1.71 -8.26
CA VAL A 73 2.08 2.05 -7.19
C VAL A 73 1.76 1.31 -5.89
N MET A 74 0.49 1.25 -5.46
CA MET A 74 0.09 0.53 -4.25
C MET A 74 0.40 -0.97 -4.35
N ARG A 75 0.16 -1.59 -5.51
CA ARG A 75 0.50 -3.00 -5.75
C ARG A 75 2.00 -3.22 -5.73
N ALA A 76 2.77 -2.39 -6.42
CA ALA A 76 4.23 -2.46 -6.44
C ALA A 76 4.81 -2.31 -5.04
N PHE A 77 4.34 -1.32 -4.27
CA PHE A 77 4.76 -1.10 -2.89
C PHE A 77 4.49 -2.33 -2.01
N LYS A 78 3.28 -2.90 -2.10
CA LYS A 78 2.96 -4.14 -1.38
C LYS A 78 3.86 -5.30 -1.80
N ALA A 79 4.07 -5.50 -3.09
CA ALA A 79 4.88 -6.59 -3.63
C ALA A 79 6.33 -6.48 -3.15
N VAL A 80 6.93 -5.30 -3.31
CA VAL A 80 8.30 -4.99 -2.90
C VAL A 80 8.50 -5.29 -1.42
N VAL A 81 7.68 -4.72 -0.53
CA VAL A 81 7.85 -4.95 0.91
C VAL A 81 7.59 -6.41 1.27
N LYS A 82 6.54 -7.05 0.74
CA LYS A 82 6.20 -8.44 1.09
C LYS A 82 7.23 -9.45 0.61
N TYR A 83 7.78 -9.26 -0.58
CA TYR A 83 8.84 -10.11 -1.12
C TYR A 83 10.06 -10.07 -0.20
N HIS A 84 10.55 -8.88 0.13
CA HIS A 84 11.74 -8.72 0.96
C HIS A 84 11.52 -9.07 2.43
N GLN A 85 10.31 -8.86 2.97
CA GLN A 85 9.97 -9.34 4.31
C GLN A 85 10.13 -10.86 4.50
N ASN A 86 9.99 -11.65 3.43
CA ASN A 86 10.20 -13.09 3.49
C ASN A 86 11.69 -13.47 3.44
N ILE A 87 12.55 -12.53 3.05
CA ILE A 87 14.00 -12.67 2.93
C ILE A 87 14.68 -12.15 4.20
N TRP A 88 14.17 -11.05 4.76
CA TRP A 88 14.65 -10.51 6.03
C TRP A 88 14.41 -11.56 7.12
N ASN A 89 15.50 -12.12 7.65
CA ASN A 89 15.47 -13.13 8.71
C ASN A 89 15.14 -12.49 10.07
N LEU A 90 13.97 -11.85 10.15
CA LEU A 90 13.48 -11.17 11.34
C LEU A 90 12.84 -12.18 12.29
N PRO A 91 12.92 -11.94 13.61
CA PRO A 91 12.40 -12.87 14.62
C PRO A 91 10.88 -13.04 14.54
N VAL A 92 10.17 -12.06 13.97
CA VAL A 92 8.72 -12.13 13.75
C VAL A 92 8.44 -11.99 12.25
N LYS A 93 7.86 -13.01 11.64
CA LYS A 93 7.44 -12.96 10.24
C LYS A 93 6.21 -12.08 10.09
N GLY A 94 6.19 -11.26 9.03
CA GLY A 94 5.00 -10.50 8.66
C GLY A 94 4.66 -9.30 9.55
N ILE A 95 5.61 -8.80 10.36
CA ILE A 95 5.43 -7.64 11.26
C ILE A 95 4.76 -6.45 10.55
N ILE A 96 5.30 -6.05 9.40
CA ILE A 96 4.64 -5.05 8.55
C ILE A 96 3.48 -5.74 7.84
N SER A 97 2.27 -5.58 8.34
CA SER A 97 1.08 -6.16 7.73
C SER A 97 0.70 -5.45 6.42
N SER A 98 -0.12 -6.10 5.58
CA SER A 98 -0.72 -5.42 4.42
C SER A 98 -1.53 -4.18 4.83
N TYR A 99 -2.04 -4.13 6.06
CA TYR A 99 -2.79 -3.00 6.57
C TYR A 99 -1.91 -1.76 6.78
N TYR A 100 -0.68 -1.94 7.26
CA TYR A 100 0.26 -0.83 7.46
C TYR A 100 0.65 -0.22 6.12
N LEU A 101 0.93 -1.07 5.13
CA LEU A 101 1.26 -0.64 3.77
C LEU A 101 0.12 0.13 3.10
N LYS A 102 -1.13 -0.34 3.26
CA LYS A 102 -2.31 0.41 2.79
C LYS A 102 -2.44 1.76 3.49
N THR A 103 -2.18 1.81 4.80
CA THR A 103 -2.29 3.05 5.58
C THR A 103 -1.27 4.09 5.13
N ILE A 104 -0.02 3.71 4.93
CA ILE A 104 1.02 4.58 4.34
C ILE A 104 0.57 5.09 2.97
N ALA A 105 0.10 4.19 2.09
CA ALA A 105 -0.38 4.56 0.77
C ALA A 105 -1.55 5.55 0.80
N PHE A 106 -2.54 5.36 1.67
CA PHE A 106 -3.67 6.29 1.78
C PHE A 106 -3.23 7.69 2.23
N TRP A 107 -2.33 7.78 3.22
CA TRP A 107 -1.78 9.07 3.63
C TRP A 107 -0.98 9.76 2.51
N HIS A 108 -0.23 9.00 1.72
CA HIS A 108 0.49 9.53 0.57
C HIS A 108 -0.45 10.04 -0.52
N PHE A 109 -1.48 9.26 -0.85
CA PHE A 109 -2.42 9.60 -1.93
C PHE A 109 -3.27 10.81 -1.55
N GLU A 110 -3.67 10.92 -0.29
CA GLU A 110 -4.46 12.04 0.23
C GLU A 110 -3.78 13.41 0.06
N LYS A 111 -2.45 13.45 0.19
CA LYS A 111 -1.65 14.68 0.10
C LYS A 111 -1.06 14.95 -1.29
N THR A 112 -1.29 14.07 -2.26
CA THR A 112 -0.67 14.15 -3.59
C THR A 112 -1.70 14.53 -4.64
N SER A 113 -1.54 15.70 -5.25
CA SER A 113 -2.42 16.18 -6.33
C SER A 113 -2.43 15.21 -7.51
N MET A 114 -3.60 15.06 -8.15
CA MET A 114 -3.80 14.17 -9.29
C MET A 114 -2.88 14.50 -10.48
N GLU A 115 -2.44 15.74 -10.61
CA GLU A 115 -1.52 16.19 -11.67
C GLU A 115 -0.12 15.55 -11.60
N PHE A 116 0.30 15.10 -10.40
CA PHE A 116 1.61 14.46 -10.21
C PHE A 116 1.58 12.96 -10.50
N TRP A 117 0.41 12.36 -10.73
CA TRP A 117 0.30 10.95 -11.06
C TRP A 117 0.43 10.77 -12.58
N THR A 118 1.66 10.57 -13.05
CA THR A 118 1.96 10.25 -14.45
C THR A 118 2.73 8.93 -14.53
N LYS A 119 2.98 8.42 -15.75
CA LYS A 119 3.76 7.18 -15.93
C LYS A 119 5.22 7.38 -15.48
N GLU A 120 5.74 8.58 -15.66
CA GLU A 120 7.12 8.97 -15.38
C GLU A 120 7.37 9.11 -13.87
N THR A 121 6.34 9.39 -13.06
CA THR A 121 6.47 9.59 -11.61
C THR A 121 6.20 8.33 -10.77
N LEU A 122 5.82 7.20 -11.38
CA LEU A 122 5.46 5.97 -10.64
C LEU A 122 6.58 5.48 -9.71
N VAL A 123 7.82 5.51 -10.20
CA VAL A 123 9.00 5.11 -9.43
C VAL A 123 9.22 6.06 -8.25
N HIS A 124 9.03 7.36 -8.47
CA HIS A 124 9.17 8.38 -7.43
C HIS A 124 8.16 8.15 -6.29
N HIS A 125 6.89 7.88 -6.61
CA HIS A 125 5.88 7.56 -5.61
C HIS A 125 6.19 6.27 -4.85
N LEU A 126 6.64 5.22 -5.55
CA LEU A 126 7.05 3.97 -4.90
C LEU A 126 8.18 4.19 -3.88
N VAL A 127 9.22 4.93 -4.27
CA VAL A 127 10.36 5.25 -3.38
C VAL A 127 9.90 6.13 -2.22
N THR A 128 8.99 7.08 -2.47
CA THR A 128 8.44 7.94 -1.41
C THR A 128 7.64 7.14 -0.39
N LEU A 129 6.84 6.16 -0.82
CA LEU A 129 6.13 5.25 0.10
C LEU A 129 7.09 4.43 0.97
N LEU A 130 8.23 3.99 0.41
CA LEU A 130 9.26 3.30 1.20
C LEU A 130 9.91 4.25 2.22
N HIS A 131 10.20 5.50 1.84
CA HIS A 131 10.71 6.50 2.78
C HIS A 131 9.69 6.87 3.86
N GLU A 132 8.41 7.01 3.53
CA GLU A 132 7.35 7.29 4.51
C GLU A 132 7.16 6.12 5.47
N LEU A 133 7.29 4.88 4.99
CA LEU A 133 7.30 3.69 5.84
C LEU A 133 8.53 3.67 6.76
N ALA A 134 9.73 3.97 6.24
CA ALA A 134 10.94 4.12 7.05
C ALA A 134 10.75 5.21 8.11
N GLU A 135 10.21 6.35 7.74
CA GLU A 135 9.97 7.45 8.67
C GLU A 135 8.98 7.06 9.77
N ALA A 136 7.85 6.42 9.41
CA ALA A 136 6.88 5.92 10.39
C ALA A 136 7.51 4.92 11.37
N LEU A 137 8.41 4.04 10.91
CA LEU A 137 9.18 3.15 11.77
C LEU A 137 10.16 3.92 12.67
N ARG A 138 10.87 4.90 12.12
CA ARG A 138 11.86 5.73 12.83
C ARG A 138 11.23 6.50 13.99
N ILE A 139 10.06 7.10 13.77
CA ILE A 139 9.32 7.83 14.82
C ILE A 139 8.36 6.93 15.61
N GLN A 140 8.32 5.62 15.29
CA GLN A 140 7.42 4.63 15.85
C GLN A 140 5.95 5.08 15.87
N ASN A 141 5.52 5.78 14.82
CA ASN A 141 4.19 6.34 14.71
C ASN A 141 3.63 6.16 13.30
N LEU A 142 2.59 5.34 13.19
CA LEU A 142 1.76 5.21 11.99
C LEU A 142 0.29 5.45 12.38
N PRO A 143 -0.20 6.69 12.27
CA PRO A 143 -1.59 7.02 12.50
C PRO A 143 -2.51 6.19 11.60
N MET A 144 -3.50 5.53 12.18
CA MET A 144 -4.50 4.82 11.40
C MET A 144 -5.30 5.80 10.54
N TYR A 145 -5.53 5.47 9.26
CA TYR A 145 -6.06 6.43 8.28
C TYR A 145 -7.41 7.06 8.67
N PHE A 146 -8.36 6.26 9.17
CA PHE A 146 -9.70 6.72 9.58
C PHE A 146 -9.76 7.25 11.02
N MET A 147 -8.80 6.88 11.89
CA MET A 147 -8.70 7.40 13.27
C MET A 147 -7.25 7.75 13.58
N PRO A 148 -6.78 8.95 13.18
CA PRO A 148 -5.36 9.32 13.30
C PRO A 148 -4.80 9.28 14.74
N LYS A 149 -5.68 9.33 15.75
CA LYS A 149 -5.31 9.21 17.17
C LYS A 149 -4.85 7.80 17.57
N VAL A 150 -5.11 6.79 16.75
CA VAL A 150 -4.68 5.41 16.99
C VAL A 150 -3.39 5.14 16.23
N ASN A 151 -2.31 4.83 16.94
CA ASN A 151 -1.01 4.48 16.35
C ASN A 151 -0.93 2.97 16.11
N LEU A 152 -0.75 2.57 14.85
CA LEU A 152 -0.62 1.16 14.45
C LEU A 152 0.71 0.52 14.87
N LEU A 153 1.75 1.31 15.11
CA LEU A 153 3.07 0.80 15.52
C LEU A 153 3.23 0.72 17.05
N GLN A 154 2.20 1.08 17.82
CA GLN A 154 2.26 1.14 19.27
C GLN A 154 2.55 -0.23 19.92
N GLU A 155 2.11 -1.33 19.32
CA GLU A 155 2.30 -2.69 19.87
C GLU A 155 3.59 -3.36 19.38
N VAL A 156 4.42 -2.68 18.57
CA VAL A 156 5.71 -3.22 18.13
C VAL A 156 6.78 -2.79 19.13
N ASP A 157 6.93 -3.60 20.19
CA ASP A 157 7.70 -3.25 21.39
C ASP A 157 9.18 -3.65 21.37
N ASP A 158 9.63 -4.39 20.35
CA ASP A 158 11.04 -4.83 20.23
C ASP A 158 11.88 -3.78 19.48
N PRO A 159 12.78 -3.05 20.16
CA PRO A 159 13.58 -2.00 19.51
C PRO A 159 14.55 -2.55 18.47
N ALA A 160 15.07 -3.76 18.66
CA ALA A 160 15.98 -4.38 17.71
C ALA A 160 15.24 -4.74 16.42
N VAL A 161 14.00 -5.24 16.53
CA VAL A 161 13.14 -5.49 15.37
C VAL A 161 12.84 -4.20 14.63
N MET A 162 12.49 -3.13 15.34
CA MET A 162 12.20 -1.83 14.74
C MET A 162 13.40 -1.25 13.99
N LEU A 163 14.60 -1.30 14.59
CA LEU A 163 15.84 -0.85 13.95
C LEU A 163 16.18 -1.66 12.71
N ASN A 164 16.10 -3.00 12.79
CA ASN A 164 16.35 -3.86 11.63
C ASN A 164 15.34 -3.60 10.51
N LEU A 165 14.06 -3.38 10.82
CA LEU A 165 13.05 -3.02 9.82
C LEU A 165 13.35 -1.68 9.17
N LEU A 166 13.69 -0.67 9.97
CA LEU A 166 14.06 0.66 9.48
C LEU A 166 15.26 0.58 8.53
N GLU A 167 16.33 -0.09 8.94
CA GLU A 167 17.54 -0.26 8.12
C GLU A 167 17.22 -0.99 6.82
N ASN A 168 16.51 -2.13 6.89
CA ASN A 168 16.14 -2.91 5.72
C ASN A 168 15.28 -2.12 4.72
N ILE A 169 14.28 -1.36 5.21
CA ILE A 169 13.42 -0.53 4.36
C ILE A 169 14.22 0.63 3.75
N SER A 170 15.11 1.25 4.52
CA SER A 170 15.96 2.36 4.05
C SER A 170 16.96 1.91 2.99
N GLN A 171 17.53 0.71 3.12
CA GLN A 171 18.40 0.14 2.08
C GLN A 171 17.58 -0.24 0.84
N LEU A 172 16.37 -0.76 1.03
CA LEU A 172 15.48 -1.14 -0.08
C LEU A 172 15.06 0.07 -0.92
N SER A 173 14.84 1.24 -0.32
CA SER A 173 14.47 2.46 -1.07
C SER A 173 15.58 2.96 -2.01
N LEU A 174 16.83 2.56 -1.76
CA LEU A 174 17.99 2.88 -2.60
C LEU A 174 18.32 1.77 -3.63
N ASN A 175 17.70 0.59 -3.48
CA ASN A 175 18.04 -0.59 -4.27
C ASN A 175 16.99 -0.88 -5.36
N PHE A 176 17.12 -0.18 -6.48
CA PHE A 176 16.19 -0.33 -7.62
C PHE A 176 16.16 -1.73 -8.22
N SER A 177 17.28 -2.47 -8.21
CA SER A 177 17.30 -3.83 -8.77
C SER A 177 16.49 -4.78 -7.89
N ALA A 178 16.64 -4.68 -6.57
CA ALA A 178 15.85 -5.45 -5.61
C ALA A 178 14.35 -5.11 -5.69
N MET A 179 14.00 -3.85 -5.94
CA MET A 179 12.61 -3.46 -6.19
C MET A 179 12.07 -4.09 -7.48
N SER A 180 12.85 -4.00 -8.57
CA SER A 180 12.47 -4.55 -9.87
C SER A 180 12.28 -6.06 -9.83
N GLU A 181 13.15 -6.78 -9.12
CA GLU A 181 13.05 -8.23 -8.93
C GLU A 181 11.71 -8.59 -8.26
N ALA A 182 11.39 -7.94 -7.14
CA ALA A 182 10.16 -8.19 -6.41
C ALA A 182 8.90 -7.92 -7.25
N ILE A 183 8.90 -6.83 -8.03
CA ILE A 183 7.79 -6.48 -8.93
C ILE A 183 7.64 -7.53 -10.03
N ASN A 184 8.76 -7.97 -10.64
CA ASN A 184 8.74 -8.98 -11.68
C ASN A 184 8.25 -10.33 -11.16
N THR A 185 8.72 -10.77 -9.97
CA THR A 185 8.23 -12.01 -9.35
C THR A 185 6.74 -11.96 -9.06
N ALA A 186 6.24 -10.84 -8.53
CA ALA A 186 4.81 -10.67 -8.26
C ALA A 186 3.98 -10.63 -9.55
N SER A 187 4.51 -10.03 -10.61
CA SER A 187 3.85 -9.96 -11.92
C SER A 187 3.78 -11.33 -12.59
N ILE A 188 4.87 -12.11 -12.59
CA ILE A 188 4.89 -13.50 -13.08
C ILE A 188 3.90 -14.36 -12.29
N GLY A 189 3.87 -14.22 -10.96
CA GLY A 189 2.89 -14.89 -10.11
C GLY A 189 1.45 -14.53 -10.45
N ALA A 190 1.18 -13.30 -10.91
CA ALA A 190 -0.15 -12.87 -11.37
C ALA A 190 -0.47 -13.34 -12.80
N SER A 191 0.50 -13.36 -13.71
CA SER A 191 0.38 -13.86 -15.08
C SER A 191 0.15 -15.38 -15.15
N ILE A 192 0.60 -16.15 -14.15
CA ILE A 192 0.27 -17.59 -14.05
C ILE A 192 -1.23 -17.82 -13.81
N PHE A 193 -1.96 -16.83 -13.28
CA PHE A 193 -3.43 -16.85 -13.17
C PHE A 193 -4.15 -16.14 -14.33
N VAL A 194 -3.40 -15.55 -15.25
CA VAL A 194 -3.89 -14.81 -16.42
C VAL A 194 -3.08 -15.27 -17.64
N ASN A 195 -3.31 -16.50 -18.08
CA ASN A 195 -2.85 -16.96 -19.39
C ASN A 195 -4.08 -17.32 -20.24
N SER A 196 -4.57 -16.33 -20.97
CA SER A 196 -4.86 -16.46 -22.39
C SER A 196 -4.35 -15.20 -23.10
N ASP A 197 -3.45 -15.43 -24.05
CA ASP A 197 -3.02 -14.58 -25.17
C ASP A 197 -1.74 -13.71 -25.02
N ASN A 198 -0.66 -14.24 -25.64
CA ASN A 198 0.37 -13.66 -26.57
C ASN A 198 0.77 -12.16 -26.44
N ASP A 199 2.03 -11.70 -26.65
CA ASP A 199 3.09 -12.15 -27.57
C ASP A 199 4.46 -11.44 -27.30
N ILE A 200 5.55 -12.23 -27.36
CA ILE A 200 6.88 -12.10 -28.03
C ILE A 200 7.61 -10.73 -28.28
N ALA A 201 8.77 -10.58 -27.60
CA ALA A 201 10.18 -10.35 -28.04
C ALA A 201 10.89 -9.00 -28.41
N ASN A 202 12.18 -9.01 -28.01
CA ASN A 202 13.44 -8.32 -28.45
C ASN A 202 13.83 -6.95 -27.84
N ARG A 203 14.95 -6.78 -27.08
CA ARG A 203 16.44 -6.81 -27.35
C ARG A 203 16.90 -5.61 -28.23
N VAL A 204 17.91 -4.75 -27.96
CA VAL A 204 19.23 -4.81 -27.26
C VAL A 204 19.86 -3.39 -27.06
N ASN A 205 20.81 -3.31 -26.11
CA ASN A 205 22.04 -2.49 -26.00
C ASN A 205 22.19 -1.33 -24.99
N ILE A 206 23.34 -1.38 -24.33
CA ILE A 206 23.75 -0.74 -23.07
C ILE A 206 24.61 0.48 -23.37
N LEU A 207 24.18 1.60 -22.79
CA LEU A 207 24.87 2.82 -22.39
C LEU A 207 23.72 3.71 -21.89
N ASP A 208 23.87 4.22 -20.67
CA ASP A 208 22.85 4.87 -19.83
C ASP A 208 21.97 3.96 -18.94
N ALA A 209 22.60 3.36 -17.92
CA ALA A 209 21.97 2.42 -17.01
C ALA A 209 20.98 3.05 -15.99
N LYS A 210 20.96 4.38 -15.82
CA LYS A 210 19.98 5.07 -14.96
C LYS A 210 18.71 5.41 -15.73
N GLU A 211 18.83 5.98 -16.93
CA GLU A 211 17.67 6.29 -17.77
C GLU A 211 16.98 5.02 -18.28
N LYS A 212 17.74 3.97 -18.63
CA LYS A 212 17.17 2.68 -19.05
C LYS A 212 16.48 1.91 -17.94
N MET A 213 16.87 2.09 -16.68
CA MET A 213 16.20 1.43 -15.55
C MET A 213 14.86 2.09 -15.23
N VAL A 214 14.82 3.43 -15.28
CA VAL A 214 13.56 4.19 -15.21
C VAL A 214 12.66 3.83 -16.39
N ALA A 215 13.18 3.79 -17.62
CA ALA A 215 12.44 3.37 -18.80
C ALA A 215 12.00 1.90 -18.76
N TYR A 216 12.79 0.98 -18.17
CA TYR A 216 12.42 -0.43 -17.99
C TYR A 216 11.29 -0.60 -16.99
N ILE A 217 11.29 0.15 -15.89
CA ILE A 217 10.19 0.13 -14.92
C ILE A 217 8.93 0.76 -15.55
N ILE A 218 9.06 1.86 -16.29
CA ILE A 218 7.95 2.48 -17.03
C ILE A 218 7.38 1.51 -18.08
N ASN A 219 8.23 0.88 -18.89
CA ASN A 219 7.82 -0.08 -19.91
C ASN A 219 7.16 -1.34 -19.32
N SER A 220 7.69 -1.86 -18.21
CA SER A 220 7.09 -3.01 -17.51
C SER A 220 5.70 -2.71 -16.93
N LEU A 221 5.42 -1.43 -16.65
CA LEU A 221 4.12 -0.94 -16.18
C LEU A 221 3.16 -0.59 -17.31
N THR A 222 3.64 -0.38 -18.55
CA THR A 222 2.81 -0.12 -19.74
C THR A 222 2.53 -1.36 -20.58
N SER A 223 3.41 -2.37 -20.58
CA SER A 223 3.28 -3.55 -21.44
C SER A 223 2.41 -4.68 -20.86
N ASN A 224 2.10 -4.68 -19.56
CA ASN A 224 1.42 -5.79 -18.88
C ASN A 224 -0.06 -5.53 -18.52
N PHE A 225 -0.66 -4.44 -18.99
CA PHE A 225 -2.11 -4.18 -18.84
C PHE A 225 -2.63 -3.50 -20.11
N PRO A 226 -3.28 -4.24 -21.02
CA PRO A 226 -3.97 -3.65 -22.17
C PRO A 226 -5.12 -2.73 -21.71
N GLU A 227 -5.37 -1.67 -22.47
CA GLU A 227 -6.39 -0.65 -22.20
C GLU A 227 -7.83 -1.09 -22.49
N ASP A 228 -8.06 -2.35 -22.86
CA ASP A 228 -9.40 -2.84 -23.20
C ASP A 228 -9.72 -4.15 -22.46
N THR A 229 -10.41 -4.03 -21.34
CA THR A 229 -11.56 -4.89 -21.01
C THR A 229 -12.37 -4.20 -19.92
N MET A 230 -13.56 -3.73 -20.33
CA MET A 230 -14.66 -3.28 -19.49
C MET A 230 -14.99 -4.25 -18.35
#